data_AF-A0A962P9U2-F1
#
_entry.id   AF-A0A962P9U2-F1
#
_cell.length_a   1.000
_cell.length_b   1.000
_cell.length_c   1.000
_cell.angle_alpha   90.00
_cell.angle_beta   90.00
_cell.angle_gamma   90.00
#
_symmetry.space_group_name_H-M   'P 1'
#
loop_
_entity.id
_entity.type
_entity.pdbx_description
1 polymer ?
#
loop_
_entity_poly.entity_id
_entity_poly.type
_entity_poly.pdbx_seq_one_letter_code
_entity_poly.pdbx_strand_id
1 'polypeptide(L)' 'MIRYLTFAVLIMLGFTSQAQAYIDPVTGSVIIQSLIGAFAVVLVALRGFRDRIVGIFRTKSESEDEDDQQSTSES' A
#
# COMPACT_ATOMS: atom_id res chain seq x y z
N MET A 1 22.10 46.48 22.24
CA MET A 1 21.95 45.04 22.55
C MET A 1 20.48 44.64 22.72
N ILE A 2 19.72 45.29 23.63
CA ILE A 2 18.29 45.01 23.85
C ILE A 2 17.44 45.05 22.56
N ARG A 3 17.67 46.00 21.66
CA ARG A 3 16.85 46.18 20.44
C ARG A 3 16.96 45.00 19.47
N TYR A 4 18.16 44.43 19.34
CA TYR A 4 18.38 43.24 18.51
C TYR A 4 17.80 41.99 19.17
N LEU A 5 17.82 41.93 20.50
CA LEU A 5 17.18 40.86 21.25
C LEU A 5 15.65 40.90 21.08
N THR A 6 15.03 42.08 21.18
CA THR A 6 13.59 42.25 20.93
C THR A 6 13.22 41.86 19.49
N PHE A 7 14.05 42.25 18.52
CA PHE A 7 13.82 41.90 17.11
C PHE A 7 13.97 40.39 16.85
N ALA A 8 14.96 39.74 17.48
CA ALA A 8 15.13 38.29 17.39
C ALA A 8 13.94 37.51 18.00
N VAL A 9 13.40 37.98 19.12
CA VAL A 9 12.20 37.39 19.76
C VAL A 9 10.97 37.53 18.86
N LEU A 10 10.79 38.69 18.21
CA LEU A 10 9.67 38.93 17.29
C LEU A 10 9.75 38.04 16.04
N ILE A 11 10.96 37.82 15.50
CA ILE A 11 11.17 36.89 14.39
C ILE A 11 10.80 35.46 14.83
N MET A 12 11.26 35.03 15.99
CA MET A 12 11.01 33.67 16.49
C MET A 12 9.52 33.37 16.74
N LEU A 13 8.74 34.38 17.17
CA LEU A 13 7.28 34.27 17.28
C LEU A 13 6.58 34.12 15.92
N GLY A 14 7.10 34.76 14.87
CA GLY A 14 6.57 34.65 13.50
C GLY A 14 6.79 33.29 12.85
N PHE A 15 7.75 32.51 13.34
CA PHE A 15 8.05 31.13 12.89
C PHE A 15 7.41 30.07 13.81
N THR A 16 6.25 30.37 14.41
CA THR A 16 5.45 29.33 15.06
C THR A 16 4.88 28.39 13.99
N SER A 17 5.57 27.28 13.74
CA SER A 17 5.02 26.19 12.94
C SER A 17 3.85 25.59 13.72
N GLN A 18 2.68 25.44 13.09
CA GLN A 18 1.60 24.64 13.67
C GLN A 18 2.16 23.23 13.88
N ALA A 19 2.43 22.88 15.13
CA ALA A 19 2.63 21.51 15.52
C ALA A 19 1.29 20.77 15.32
N GLN A 20 1.05 20.29 14.10
CA GLN A 20 -0.03 19.35 13.75
C GLN A 20 0.17 17.96 14.41
N ALA A 21 0.99 17.90 15.46
CA ALA A 21 1.29 16.72 16.26
C ALA A 21 0.28 16.51 17.39
N TYR A 22 -0.84 17.23 17.39
CA TYR A 22 -2.05 16.78 18.09
C TYR A 22 -2.88 15.93 17.14
N ILE A 23 -2.28 14.81 16.75
CA ILE A 23 -3.05 13.62 16.52
C ILE A 23 -3.67 13.32 17.90
N ASP A 24 -4.90 13.78 18.11
CA ASP A 24 -5.73 13.40 19.26
C ASP A 24 -5.45 11.92 19.60
N PRO A 25 -5.29 11.51 20.87
CA PRO A 25 -4.97 10.12 21.21
C PRO A 25 -5.94 9.11 20.54
N VAL A 26 -7.17 9.56 20.27
CA VAL A 26 -8.18 8.83 19.49
C VAL A 26 -7.85 8.79 18.00
N THR A 27 -7.54 9.91 17.36
CA THR A 27 -7.21 10.00 15.93
C THR A 27 -5.98 9.17 15.56
N GLY A 28 -4.98 9.09 16.44
CA GLY A 28 -3.79 8.27 16.21
C GLY A 28 -4.13 6.79 16.13
N SER A 29 -5.04 6.33 16.98
CA SER A 29 -5.54 4.96 16.98
C SER A 29 -6.31 4.65 15.69
N VAL A 30 -7.15 5.57 15.20
CA VAL A 30 -7.94 5.40 13.97
C VAL A 30 -7.06 5.28 12.72
N ILE A 31 -5.98 6.07 12.62
CA ILE A 31 -5.05 5.98 11.48
C ILE A 31 -4.34 4.62 11.47
N ILE A 32 -3.84 4.18 12.62
CA ILE A 32 -3.15 2.88 12.72
C ILE A 32 -4.13 1.73 12.46
N GLN A 33 -5.35 1.79 13.00
CA GLN A 33 -6.38 0.78 12.76
C GLN A 33 -6.81 0.72 11.30
N SER A 34 -7.03 1.87 10.64
CA SER A 34 -7.40 1.90 9.23
C SER A 34 -6.26 1.38 8.33
N LEU A 35 -5.00 1.66 8.67
CA LEU A 35 -3.85 1.11 7.97
C LEU A 35 -3.75 -0.41 8.10
N ILE A 36 -3.91 -0.94 9.32
CA ILE A 36 -3.91 -2.40 9.57
C ILE A 36 -5.10 -3.07 8.87
N GLY A 37 -6.29 -2.46 8.95
CA GLY A 37 -7.50 -2.96 8.30
C GLY A 37 -7.34 -3.00 6.77
N ALA A 38 -6.83 -1.93 6.17
CA ALA A 38 -6.55 -1.89 4.74
C ALA A 38 -5.55 -2.99 4.34
N PHE A 39 -4.48 -3.17 5.10
CA PHE A 39 -3.49 -4.21 4.84
C PHE A 39 -4.08 -5.62 4.94
N ALA A 40 -4.89 -5.89 5.95
CA ALA A 40 -5.57 -7.17 6.12
C ALA A 40 -6.51 -7.47 4.94
N VAL A 41 -7.29 -6.50 4.49
CA VAL A 41 -8.17 -6.64 3.32
C VAL A 41 -7.37 -6.96 2.06
N VAL A 42 -6.25 -6.27 1.83
CA VAL A 42 -5.36 -6.54 0.70
C VAL A 42 -4.83 -7.97 0.77
N LEU A 43 -4.33 -8.43 1.91
CA LEU A 43 -3.83 -9.80 2.06
C LEU A 43 -4.90 -10.86 1.80
N VAL A 44 -6.11 -10.65 2.32
CA VAL A 44 -7.24 -11.57 2.10
C VAL A 44 -7.63 -11.59 0.62
N ALA A 45 -7.68 -10.41 -0.01
CA ALA A 45 -7.94 -10.31 -1.45
C ALA A 45 -6.85 -11.04 -2.25
N LEU A 46 -5.57 -10.81 -1.96
CA LEU A 46 -4.46 -11.50 -2.63
C LEU A 46 -4.54 -13.02 -2.47
N ARG A 47 -4.95 -13.51 -1.30
CA ARG A 47 -5.13 -14.96 -1.07
C ARG A 47 -6.27 -15.53 -1.91
N GLY A 48 -7.40 -14.81 -2.02
CA GLY A 48 -8.53 -15.23 -2.85
C GLY A 48 -8.27 -15.13 -4.36
N PHE A 49 -7.49 -14.12 -4.77
CA PHE A 49 -7.16 -13.86 -6.18
C PHE A 49 -5.80 -14.42 -6.59
N ARG A 50 -5.15 -15.26 -5.76
CA ARG A 50 -3.81 -15.79 -6.02
C ARG A 50 -3.66 -16.33 -7.44
N ASP A 51 -4.58 -17.19 -7.86
CA ASP A 51 -4.48 -17.85 -9.16
C ASP A 51 -4.81 -16.91 -10.34
N ARG A 52 -5.63 -15.88 -10.11
CA ARG A 52 -5.91 -14.83 -11.11
C ARG A 52 -4.74 -13.87 -11.25
N ILE A 53 -4.15 -13.45 -10.14
CA ILE A 53 -2.95 -12.58 -10.12
C ILE A 53 -1.77 -13.31 -10.77
N VAL A 54 -1.56 -14.58 -10.43
CA VAL A 54 -0.54 -15.43 -11.06
C VAL A 54 -0.88 -15.71 -12.52
N GLY A 55 -2.15 -15.88 -12.87
CA GLY A 55 -2.62 -16.08 -14.25
C GLY A 55 -2.41 -14.86 -15.16
N ILE A 56 -2.54 -13.64 -14.62
CA ILE A 56 -2.23 -12.40 -15.34
C ILE A 56 -0.71 -12.24 -15.53
N PHE A 57 0.10 -12.74 -14.60
CA PHE A 57 1.57 -12.76 -14.71
C PHE A 57 2.12 -13.96 -15.49
N ARG A 58 1.36 -15.04 -15.65
CA ARG A 58 1.65 -16.13 -16.60
C ARG A 58 1.40 -15.59 -17.99
N THR A 59 2.42 -14.92 -18.53
CA THR A 59 2.54 -14.71 -19.96
C THR A 59 2.30 -16.04 -20.65
N LYS A 60 1.53 -16.00 -21.74
CA LYS A 60 1.21 -17.12 -22.61
C LYS A 60 2.52 -17.69 -23.20
N SER A 61 3.18 -18.59 -22.48
CA SER A 61 4.27 -19.44 -22.98
C SER A 61 3.90 -20.88 -22.70
N GLU A 62 3.94 -21.67 -23.77
CA GLU A 62 3.68 -23.10 -23.90
C GLU A 62 2.42 -23.70 -23.27
N SER A 63 1.49 -24.05 -24.16
CA SER A 63 1.31 -25.48 -24.44
C SER A 63 1.01 -25.63 -25.94
N GLU A 64 2.06 -25.88 -26.72
CA GLU A 64 1.96 -26.76 -27.89
C GLU A 64 1.85 -28.21 -27.37
N ASP A 65 1.04 -28.99 -28.08
CA ASP A 65 1.08 -30.45 -28.28
C ASP A 65 1.03 -31.39 -27.07
N GLU A 66 -0.14 -32.02 -26.90
CA GLU A 66 -0.29 -33.45 -26.59
C GLU A 66 -1.78 -33.83 -26.75
N ASP A 67 -2.24 -33.96 -28.00
CA ASP A 67 -3.47 -34.70 -28.34
C ASP A 67 -3.18 -35.59 -29.57
N ASP A 68 -2.10 -36.38 -29.44
CA ASP A 68 -1.61 -37.35 -30.43
C ASP A 68 -1.87 -38.79 -29.94
N GLN A 69 -3.04 -39.04 -29.35
CA GLN A 69 -3.48 -40.38 -28.92
C GLN A 69 -4.99 -40.62 -29.12
N GLN A 70 -5.51 -40.42 -30.34
CA GLN A 70 -6.79 -41.00 -30.73
C GLN A 70 -6.92 -41.26 -32.24
N SER A 71 -5.99 -42.01 -32.85
CA SER A 71 -6.23 -42.58 -34.20
C SER A 71 -5.38 -43.83 -34.49
N THR A 72 -5.20 -44.73 -33.52
CA THR A 72 -4.72 -46.10 -33.76
C THR A 72 -5.67 -47.10 -33.12
N SER A 73 -6.95 -47.02 -33.45
CA SER A 73 -7.95 -48.07 -33.14
C SER A 73 -9.23 -47.79 -33.93
N GLU A 74 -9.17 -47.78 -35.26
CA GLU A 74 -10.31 -48.11 -36.14
C GLU A 74 -9.89 -48.08 -37.61
N SER A 75 -9.56 -49.27 -38.15
CA SER A 75 -9.85 -49.77 -39.52
C SER A 75 -8.81 -50.80 -39.98
#